data_AF-A0A662F1K1-F1
#
_entry.id   AF-A0A662F1K1-F1
#
_cell.length_a   1.000
_cell.length_b   1.000
_cell.length_c   1.000
_cell.angle_alpha   90.00
_cell.angle_beta   90.00
_cell.angle_gamma   90.00
#
_symmetry.space_group_name_H-M   'P 1'
#
loop_
_entity.id
_entity.type
_entity.pdbx_description
1 polymer ?
#
loop_
_entity_poly.entity_id
_entity_poly.type
_entity_poly.pdbx_seq_one_letter_code
_entity_poly.pdbx_strand_id
1 'polypeptide(L)'
;MRMTRFGIAFLIVALLGVVALGQEPILSFSADPPVVRIAPGGEATVRVVAANNSVHPGDDLTIEVSAPDGLVVTPEKGSIKEIAPFGTGEIEFTVSATSGLAPLTYTLTLSILYTYCIEVSCFQIADEITIPVTVTTTAAGPVHQEVVRRSLPAWVIPGIGLLLLGVGIGLWASGFRLPLYFVLLVFVVGGFVYGIRLGQHEQAQGIGAVLCTSCVGIEAVQHAPPRLSPAARAALGRIDHEVELVVFYAPWCHTCPFAEEMVKAAAQVNPRISYKFVNVDTDREIAAAHGVIRNQRTIVPAILRADTGAVIFGIRNLEPRLLELLGVGG
;
A
#
# COMPACT_ATOMS: atom_id res chain seq x y z
N MET A 1 -36.93 -9.12 31.46
CA MET A 1 -35.94 -8.22 30.84
C MET A 1 -34.63 -8.99 30.56
N ARG A 2 -34.53 -9.65 29.40
CA ARG A 2 -33.33 -10.43 28.99
C ARG A 2 -33.24 -10.42 27.44
N MET A 3 -33.26 -9.24 26.83
CA MET A 3 -33.26 -9.08 25.36
C MET A 3 -32.29 -8.01 24.82
N THR A 4 -31.36 -7.50 25.63
CA THR A 4 -30.50 -6.37 25.24
C THR A 4 -29.03 -6.72 24.96
N ARG A 5 -28.62 -7.99 25.07
CA ARG A 5 -27.21 -8.37 24.84
C ARG A 5 -26.88 -8.84 23.42
N PHE A 6 -27.85 -9.29 22.64
CA PHE A 6 -27.59 -9.82 21.28
C PHE A 6 -27.58 -8.74 20.19
N GLY A 7 -28.23 -7.59 20.39
CA GLY A 7 -28.28 -6.52 19.38
C GLY A 7 -26.99 -5.72 19.21
N ILE A 8 -26.12 -5.68 20.24
CA ILE A 8 -24.89 -4.87 20.21
C ILE A 8 -23.77 -5.59 19.44
N ALA A 9 -23.73 -6.93 19.46
CA ALA A 9 -22.69 -7.69 18.75
C ALA A 9 -22.84 -7.61 17.22
N PHE A 10 -24.06 -7.52 16.70
CA PHE A 10 -24.30 -7.47 15.25
C PHE A 10 -23.99 -6.09 14.65
N LEU A 11 -24.14 -5.01 15.43
CA LEU A 11 -23.81 -3.65 14.98
C LEU A 11 -22.29 -3.45 14.82
N ILE A 12 -21.47 -4.12 15.65
CA ILE A 12 -19.99 -4.04 15.58
C ILE A 12 -19.46 -4.77 14.35
N VAL A 13 -20.06 -5.89 13.96
CA VAL A 13 -19.63 -6.65 12.77
C VAL A 13 -20.05 -5.96 11.46
N ALA A 14 -21.19 -5.25 11.44
CA ALA A 14 -21.62 -4.47 10.28
C ALA A 14 -20.78 -3.19 10.05
N LEU A 15 -20.19 -2.62 11.10
CA LEU A 15 -19.30 -1.44 11.01
C LEU A 15 -17.87 -1.77 10.52
N LEU A 16 -17.48 -3.05 10.49
CA LEU A 16 -16.15 -3.51 10.06
C LEU A 16 -16.11 -3.97 8.59
N GLY A 17 -17.23 -3.91 7.87
CA GLY A 17 -17.42 -4.62 6.60
C GLY A 17 -16.93 -3.93 5.33
N VAL A 18 -16.41 -2.71 5.36
CA VAL A 18 -16.01 -2.01 4.13
C VAL A 18 -14.72 -1.22 4.35
N VAL A 19 -13.59 -1.91 4.33
CA VAL A 19 -12.26 -1.26 4.26
C VAL A 19 -11.41 -2.08 3.29
N ALA A 20 -11.86 -2.15 2.04
CA ALA A 20 -10.99 -2.47 0.91
C ALA A 20 -10.26 -1.17 0.56
N LEU A 21 -9.22 -0.82 1.33
CA LEU A 21 -8.45 0.40 1.11
C LEU A 21 -7.13 0.06 0.40
N GLY A 22 -6.94 0.70 -0.75
CA GLY A 22 -5.68 0.68 -1.47
C GLY A 22 -4.56 1.30 -0.65
N GLN A 23 -3.33 0.92 -0.96
CA GLN A 23 -2.15 1.54 -0.36
C GLN A 23 -2.11 3.02 -0.77
N GLU A 24 -2.21 3.95 0.20
CA GLU A 24 -1.98 5.36 -0.09
C GLU A 24 -0.51 5.60 -0.46
N PRO A 25 -0.24 6.46 -1.45
CA PRO A 25 1.12 6.75 -1.91
C PRO A 25 1.93 7.54 -0.87
N ILE A 26 3.24 7.27 -0.82
CA ILE A 26 4.19 7.86 0.15
C ILE A 26 4.32 9.37 -0.03
N LEU A 27 4.34 9.80 -1.29
CA LEU A 27 4.25 11.21 -1.68
C LEU A 27 2.82 11.48 -2.13
N SER A 28 2.22 12.55 -1.63
CA SER A 28 0.97 13.08 -2.16
C SER A 28 1.27 14.26 -3.06
N PHE A 29 0.67 14.28 -4.26
CA PHE A 29 0.87 15.33 -5.24
C PHE A 29 -0.38 16.19 -5.37
N SER A 30 -0.18 17.49 -5.51
CA SER A 30 -1.26 18.45 -5.76
C SER A 30 -0.79 19.53 -6.72
N ALA A 31 -1.73 20.15 -7.43
CA ALA A 31 -1.46 21.25 -8.34
C ALA A 31 -2.13 22.53 -7.86
N ASP A 32 -1.40 23.65 -7.91
CA ASP A 32 -1.89 24.99 -7.63
C ASP A 32 -1.65 25.90 -8.87
N PRO A 33 -2.71 26.38 -9.55
CA PRO A 33 -4.12 26.12 -9.25
C PRO A 33 -4.53 24.68 -9.64
N PRO A 34 -5.59 24.13 -9.01
CA PRO A 34 -6.10 22.78 -9.34
C PRO A 34 -6.77 22.72 -10.72
N VAL A 35 -7.19 23.88 -11.24
CA VAL A 35 -7.71 24.04 -12.61
C VAL A 35 -7.01 25.24 -13.23
N VAL A 36 -6.32 25.00 -14.34
CA VAL A 36 -5.58 26.05 -15.05
C VAL A 36 -6.52 26.71 -16.06
N ARG A 37 -6.56 28.04 -16.11
CA ARG A 37 -7.39 28.78 -17.08
C ARG A 37 -6.50 29.64 -17.96
N ILE A 38 -6.55 29.43 -19.28
CA ILE A 38 -5.67 30.10 -20.23
C ILE A 38 -6.51 30.62 -21.42
N ALA A 39 -6.20 31.79 -21.95
CA ALA A 39 -6.77 32.25 -23.21
C ALA A 39 -6.02 31.65 -24.41
N PRO A 40 -6.61 31.51 -25.60
CA PRO A 40 -5.85 31.13 -26.81
C PRO A 40 -4.67 32.10 -27.02
N GLY A 41 -3.44 31.57 -27.13
CA GLY A 41 -2.21 32.38 -27.21
C GLY A 41 -1.65 32.84 -25.86
N GLY A 42 -2.30 32.53 -24.74
CA GLY A 42 -1.87 32.90 -23.40
C GLY A 42 -1.00 31.84 -22.73
N GLU A 43 -0.48 32.20 -21.55
CA GLU A 43 0.29 31.32 -20.68
C GLU A 43 -0.22 31.39 -19.23
N ALA A 44 0.00 30.33 -18.46
CA ALA A 44 -0.25 30.28 -17.03
C ALA A 44 0.79 29.40 -16.33
N THR A 45 1.18 29.80 -15.12
CA THR A 45 2.06 29.01 -14.27
C THR A 45 1.25 28.03 -13.42
N VAL A 46 1.73 26.80 -13.34
CA VAL A 46 1.17 25.70 -12.54
C VAL A 46 2.27 25.23 -11.60
N ARG A 47 1.98 25.23 -10.30
CA ARG A 47 2.88 24.72 -9.28
C ARG A 47 2.44 23.34 -8.85
N VAL A 48 3.31 22.35 -9.00
CA VAL A 48 3.08 20.99 -8.52
C VAL A 48 3.77 20.86 -7.17
N VAL A 49 2.99 20.60 -6.12
CA VAL A 49 3.46 20.41 -4.75
C VAL A 49 3.48 18.92 -4.45
N ALA A 50 4.66 18.39 -4.16
CA ALA A 50 4.86 17.05 -3.64
C ALA A 50 5.06 17.13 -2.12
N ALA A 51 4.15 16.53 -1.36
CA ALA A 51 4.25 16.44 0.10
C ALA A 51 4.65 15.02 0.50
N ASN A 52 5.71 14.90 1.30
CA ASN A 52 6.15 13.63 1.85
C ASN A 52 5.40 13.36 3.15
N ASN A 53 4.59 12.30 3.19
CA ASN A 53 3.81 11.96 4.38
C ASN A 53 4.48 10.88 5.25
N SER A 54 5.76 10.60 5.02
CA SER A 54 6.51 9.53 5.66
C SER A 54 7.68 10.02 6.50
N VAL A 55 8.22 9.11 7.34
CA VAL A 55 9.39 9.35 8.21
C VAL A 55 10.73 9.27 7.47
N HIS A 56 10.73 8.81 6.21
CA HIS A 56 11.93 8.70 5.38
C HIS A 56 11.92 9.76 4.28
N PRO A 57 13.09 10.22 3.80
CA PRO A 57 13.14 11.15 2.69
C PRO A 57 12.61 10.51 1.40
N GLY A 58 12.02 11.34 0.53
CA GLY A 58 11.73 10.96 -0.85
C GLY A 58 12.82 11.52 -1.76
N ASP A 59 13.51 10.65 -2.50
CA ASP A 59 14.70 10.98 -3.28
C ASP A 59 14.40 10.93 -4.78
N ASP A 60 15.18 11.69 -5.56
CA ASP A 60 15.20 11.66 -7.03
C ASP A 60 13.80 11.76 -7.69
N LEU A 61 12.93 12.60 -7.13
CA LEU A 61 11.61 12.86 -7.69
C LEU A 61 11.76 13.55 -9.05
N THR A 62 11.21 12.92 -10.07
CA THR A 62 11.20 13.39 -11.45
C THR A 62 9.76 13.48 -11.93
N ILE A 63 9.39 14.62 -12.53
CA ILE A 63 8.06 14.85 -13.08
C ILE A 63 8.21 15.17 -14.57
N GLU A 64 7.57 14.38 -15.41
CA GLU A 64 7.49 14.58 -16.87
C GLU A 64 6.05 14.94 -17.23
N VAL A 65 5.86 16.00 -18.02
CA VAL A 65 4.53 16.50 -18.36
C VAL A 65 4.21 16.15 -19.82
N SER A 66 3.15 15.37 -20.01
CA SER A 66 2.57 15.08 -21.33
C SER A 66 1.39 16.00 -21.56
N ALA A 67 1.50 16.85 -22.59
CA ALA A 67 0.46 17.79 -22.98
C ALA A 67 -0.19 17.38 -24.31
N PRO A 68 -1.52 17.58 -24.49
CA PRO A 68 -2.18 17.35 -25.76
C PRO A 68 -1.81 18.42 -26.79
N ASP A 69 -2.06 18.12 -28.08
CA ASP A 69 -1.74 19.00 -29.19
C ASP A 69 -2.29 20.43 -28.98
N GLY A 70 -1.40 21.41 -29.16
CA GLY A 70 -1.72 22.83 -29.03
C GLY A 70 -1.49 23.43 -27.64
N LEU A 71 -1.14 22.62 -26.63
CA LEU A 71 -0.57 23.08 -25.37
C LEU A 71 0.94 22.81 -25.35
N VAL A 72 1.73 23.75 -24.84
CA VAL A 72 3.18 23.63 -24.68
C VAL A 72 3.54 23.90 -23.23
N VAL A 73 4.31 22.99 -22.61
CA VAL A 73 4.71 23.09 -21.19
C VAL A 73 6.21 23.37 -21.11
N THR A 74 6.63 24.30 -20.26
CA THR A 74 8.03 24.66 -20.08
C THR A 74 8.36 24.84 -18.59
N PRO A 75 9.34 24.10 -18.03
CA PRO A 75 10.07 23.00 -18.66
C PRO A 75 9.17 21.77 -18.88
N GLU A 76 9.50 20.91 -19.84
CA GLU A 76 8.77 19.63 -20.03
C GLU A 76 9.03 18.63 -18.89
N LYS A 77 10.15 18.84 -18.16
CA LYS A 77 10.63 17.97 -17.10
C LYS A 77 11.14 18.80 -15.91
N GLY A 78 10.74 18.40 -14.71
CA GLY A 78 11.25 18.95 -13.45
C GLY A 78 11.77 17.85 -12.53
N SER A 79 12.69 18.19 -11.64
CA SER A 79 13.22 17.24 -10.66
C SER A 79 13.46 17.88 -9.30
N ILE A 80 13.11 17.18 -8.23
CA ILE A 80 13.46 17.51 -6.85
C ILE A 80 14.38 16.40 -6.34
N LYS A 81 15.58 16.78 -5.90
CA LYS A 81 16.59 15.82 -5.47
C LYS A 81 16.19 15.06 -4.21
N GLU A 82 15.61 15.76 -3.24
CA GLU A 82 15.25 15.21 -1.94
C GLU A 82 14.07 16.01 -1.36
N ILE A 83 13.08 15.31 -0.81
CA ILE A 83 12.01 15.86 0.02
C ILE A 83 12.17 15.26 1.41
N ALA A 84 12.53 16.11 2.37
CA ALA A 84 12.71 15.71 3.76
C ALA A 84 11.47 14.98 4.33
N PRO A 85 11.62 14.16 5.37
CA PRO A 85 10.49 13.57 6.10
C PRO A 85 9.47 14.63 6.50
N PHE A 86 8.19 14.38 6.22
CA PHE A 86 7.11 15.35 6.48
C PHE A 86 7.29 16.73 5.80
N GLY A 87 8.17 16.80 4.80
CA GLY A 87 8.49 18.00 4.04
C GLY A 87 7.64 18.17 2.79
N THR A 88 7.85 19.29 2.11
CA THR A 88 7.22 19.61 0.83
C THR A 88 8.29 20.03 -0.18
N GLY A 89 8.10 19.65 -1.44
CA GLY A 89 8.86 20.11 -2.59
C GLY A 89 7.92 20.67 -3.64
N GLU A 90 8.39 21.65 -4.40
CA GLU A 90 7.58 22.33 -5.41
C GLU A 90 8.32 22.36 -6.75
N ILE A 91 7.61 22.11 -7.84
CA ILE A 91 8.09 22.32 -9.21
C ILE A 91 7.09 23.22 -9.93
N GLU A 92 7.59 24.27 -10.58
CA GLU A 92 6.77 25.17 -11.39
C GLU A 92 6.88 24.85 -12.88
N PHE A 93 5.73 24.82 -13.55
CA PHE A 93 5.58 24.61 -14.98
C PHE A 93 4.83 25.79 -15.58
N THR A 94 5.30 26.33 -16.69
CA THR A 94 4.55 27.30 -17.49
C THR A 94 3.83 26.56 -18.60
N VAL A 95 2.51 26.63 -18.63
CA VAL A 95 1.66 26.05 -19.66
C VAL A 95 1.23 27.16 -20.60
N SER A 96 1.44 27.00 -21.89
CA SER A 96 1.06 27.97 -22.92
C SER A 96 0.13 27.32 -23.95
N ALA A 97 -0.87 28.07 -24.41
CA ALA A 97 -1.84 27.64 -25.40
C ALA A 97 -1.55 28.29 -26.75
N THR A 98 -1.57 27.53 -27.84
CA THR A 98 -1.48 28.09 -29.19
C THR A 98 -2.68 28.99 -29.50
N SER A 99 -2.48 30.02 -30.34
CA SER A 99 -3.50 31.03 -30.65
C SER A 99 -4.75 30.47 -31.36
N GLY A 100 -4.62 29.32 -32.03
CA GLY A 100 -5.72 28.64 -32.72
C GLY A 100 -6.41 27.56 -31.90
N LEU A 101 -6.04 27.36 -30.63
CA LEU A 101 -6.58 26.28 -29.82
C LEU A 101 -8.06 26.53 -29.48
N ALA A 102 -8.91 25.52 -29.72
CA ALA A 102 -10.34 25.63 -29.47
C ALA A 102 -10.64 25.79 -27.96
N PRO A 103 -11.64 26.59 -27.58
CA PRO A 103 -11.99 26.83 -26.18
C PRO A 103 -12.70 25.61 -25.56
N LEU A 104 -11.90 24.68 -25.05
CA LEU A 104 -12.32 23.42 -24.43
C LEU A 104 -11.51 23.15 -23.16
N THR A 105 -11.90 22.12 -22.40
CA THR A 105 -11.08 21.58 -21.31
C THR A 105 -10.16 20.49 -21.86
N TYR A 106 -8.86 20.71 -21.69
CA TYR A 106 -7.79 19.77 -21.98
C TYR A 106 -7.28 19.17 -20.67
N THR A 107 -6.56 18.05 -20.76
CA THR A 107 -5.99 17.36 -19.60
C THR A 107 -4.48 17.28 -19.78
N LEU A 108 -3.72 17.82 -18.83
CA LEU A 108 -2.29 17.57 -18.71
C LEU A 108 -2.09 16.31 -17.88
N THR A 109 -1.28 15.38 -18.37
CA THR A 109 -0.89 14.18 -17.65
C THR A 109 0.54 14.36 -17.14
N LEU A 110 0.75 14.16 -15.84
CA LEU A 110 2.05 14.26 -15.22
C LEU A 110 2.47 12.85 -14.80
N SER A 111 3.51 12.33 -15.44
CA SER A 111 4.15 11.08 -15.09
C SER A 111 5.23 11.35 -14.05
N ILE A 112 5.07 10.76 -12.88
CA ILE A 112 5.91 11.02 -11.73
C ILE A 112 6.71 9.75 -11.43
N LEU A 113 8.03 9.88 -11.28
CA LEU A 113 8.91 8.79 -10.87
C LEU A 113 9.74 9.27 -9.69
N TYR A 114 9.73 8.55 -8.57
CA TYR A 114 10.55 8.89 -7.42
C TYR A 114 11.16 7.65 -6.78
N THR A 115 12.29 7.85 -6.11
CA THR A 115 12.98 6.82 -5.35
C THR A 115 12.67 7.01 -3.87
N TYR A 116 12.43 5.91 -3.17
CA TYR A 116 12.17 5.92 -1.73
C TYR A 116 13.04 4.87 -1.05
N CYS A 117 13.90 5.30 -0.14
CA CYS A 117 14.84 4.43 0.56
C CYS A 117 14.44 4.23 2.02
N ILE A 118 14.35 2.97 2.44
CA ILE A 118 14.23 2.55 3.83
C ILE A 118 15.56 1.87 4.19
N GLU A 119 16.40 2.59 4.94
CA GLU A 119 17.77 2.17 5.26
C GLU A 119 18.59 1.89 4.00
N VAL A 120 18.87 0.61 3.72
CA VAL A 120 19.67 0.16 2.56
C VAL A 120 18.81 -0.29 1.37
N SER A 121 17.49 -0.31 1.53
CA SER A 121 16.55 -0.79 0.50
C SER A 121 15.87 0.39 -0.18
N CYS A 122 16.10 0.58 -1.48
CA CYS A 122 15.49 1.65 -2.26
C CYS A 122 14.48 1.08 -3.26
N PHE A 123 13.34 1.77 -3.39
CA PHE A 123 12.24 1.41 -4.28
C PHE A 123 11.98 2.57 -5.23
N GLN A 124 11.79 2.29 -6.52
CA GLN A 124 11.29 3.28 -7.47
C GLN A 124 9.78 3.12 -7.61
N ILE A 125 9.06 4.22 -7.48
CA ILE A 125 7.60 4.28 -7.56
C ILE A 125 7.22 5.22 -8.69
N ALA A 126 6.34 4.74 -9.56
CA ALA A 126 5.75 5.53 -10.63
C ALA A 126 4.30 5.87 -10.27
N ASP A 127 3.91 7.12 -10.45
CA ASP A 127 2.58 7.65 -10.20
C ASP A 127 2.13 8.55 -11.37
N GLU A 128 0.83 8.79 -11.49
CA GLU A 128 0.26 9.59 -12.55
C GLU A 128 -0.84 10.51 -12.01
N ILE A 129 -0.71 11.82 -12.25
CA ILE A 129 -1.74 12.80 -11.92
C ILE A 129 -2.21 13.56 -13.16
N THR A 130 -3.50 13.91 -13.18
CA THR A 130 -4.10 14.67 -14.28
C THR A 130 -4.54 16.04 -13.83
N ILE A 131 -4.13 17.10 -14.53
CA ILE A 131 -4.51 18.49 -14.26
C ILE A 131 -5.40 19.02 -15.39
N PRO A 132 -6.64 19.45 -15.11
CA PRO A 132 -7.51 20.05 -16.11
C PRO A 132 -7.07 21.48 -16.48
N VAL A 133 -6.98 21.75 -17.78
CA VAL A 133 -6.66 23.06 -18.37
C VAL A 133 -7.84 23.53 -19.19
N THR A 134 -8.55 24.56 -18.75
CA THR A 134 -9.69 25.13 -19.47
C THR A 134 -9.24 26.32 -20.31
N VAL A 135 -9.39 26.21 -21.63
CA VAL A 135 -9.12 27.31 -22.56
C VAL A 135 -10.40 28.12 -22.76
N THR A 136 -10.38 29.41 -22.43
CA THR A 136 -11.56 30.28 -22.54
C THR A 136 -11.27 31.52 -23.38
N THR A 137 -12.20 31.92 -24.25
CA THR A 137 -12.09 33.13 -25.08
C THR A 137 -12.20 34.43 -24.28
N THR A 138 -12.73 34.37 -23.07
CA THR A 138 -12.86 35.52 -22.19
C THR A 138 -11.52 35.73 -21.49
N ALA A 139 -10.94 36.93 -21.64
CA ALA A 139 -9.75 37.33 -20.89
C ALA A 139 -9.96 36.99 -19.41
N ALA A 140 -9.09 36.14 -18.86
CA ALA A 140 -9.20 35.69 -17.48
C ALA A 140 -9.22 36.93 -16.57
N GLY A 141 -10.38 37.25 -16.00
CA GLY A 141 -10.46 38.20 -14.90
C GLY A 141 -9.54 37.73 -13.77
N PRO A 142 -9.14 38.64 -12.86
CA PRO A 142 -8.26 38.28 -11.75
C PRO A 142 -8.80 37.01 -11.07
N VAL A 143 -7.96 35.98 -11.02
CA VAL A 143 -8.29 34.69 -10.41
C VAL A 143 -8.67 34.98 -8.97
N HIS A 144 -9.96 34.86 -8.65
CA HIS A 144 -10.41 34.90 -7.27
C HIS A 144 -9.79 33.69 -6.58
N GLN A 145 -8.70 33.94 -5.83
CA GLN A 145 -8.13 32.94 -4.96
C GLN A 145 -9.24 32.46 -4.04
N GLU A 146 -9.56 31.16 -4.16
CA GLU A 146 -10.46 30.52 -3.22
C GLU A 146 -9.81 30.67 -1.84
N VAL A 147 -10.48 31.38 -0.94
CA VAL A 147 -9.94 31.66 0.39
C VAL A 147 -9.76 30.33 1.08
N VAL A 148 -8.51 29.84 1.11
CA VAL A 148 -8.12 28.64 1.84
C VAL A 148 -8.61 28.83 3.27
N ARG A 149 -9.62 28.05 3.66
CA ARG A 149 -10.10 28.04 5.05
C ARG A 149 -8.91 27.65 5.90
N ARG A 150 -8.41 28.58 6.73
CA ARG A 150 -7.40 28.29 7.75
C ARG A 150 -7.86 27.09 8.57
N SER A 151 -7.24 25.94 8.34
CA SER A 151 -7.40 24.79 9.21
C SER A 151 -6.88 25.16 10.59
N LEU A 152 -7.57 24.71 11.64
CA LEU A 152 -7.07 24.86 13.00
C LEU A 152 -5.68 24.21 13.11
N PRO A 153 -4.72 24.83 13.84
CA PRO A 153 -3.41 24.22 14.05
C PRO A 153 -3.52 22.80 14.59
N ALA A 154 -2.66 21.89 14.11
CA ALA A 154 -2.73 20.46 14.44
C ALA A 154 -2.67 20.15 15.96
N TRP A 155 -2.12 21.06 16.76
CA TRP A 155 -2.02 20.91 18.23
C TRP A 155 -3.32 21.26 18.99
N VAL A 156 -4.30 21.90 18.35
CA VAL A 156 -5.54 22.33 19.02
C VAL A 156 -6.38 21.13 19.48
N ILE A 157 -6.52 20.12 18.62
CA ILE A 157 -7.29 18.91 18.91
C ILE A 157 -6.69 18.12 20.09
N PRO A 158 -5.38 17.78 20.13
CA PRO A 158 -4.79 17.12 21.29
C PRO A 158 -4.82 18.00 22.56
N GLY A 159 -4.74 19.33 22.42
CA GLY A 159 -4.90 20.26 23.54
C GLY A 159 -6.27 20.18 24.20
N ILE A 160 -7.35 20.10 23.41
CA ILE A 160 -8.72 19.90 23.92
C ILE A 160 -8.83 18.55 24.65
N GLY A 161 -8.24 17.48 24.11
CA GLY A 161 -8.23 16.16 24.73
C GLY A 161 -7.58 16.14 26.12
N LEU A 162 -6.41 16.78 26.26
CA LEU A 162 -5.72 16.91 27.55
C LEU A 162 -6.52 17.72 28.57
N LEU A 163 -7.18 18.80 28.12
CA LEU A 163 -8.03 19.61 28.99
C LEU A 163 -9.23 18.81 29.52
N LEU A 164 -9.92 18.07 28.65
CA LEU A 164 -11.03 17.20 29.05
C LEU A 164 -10.58 16.11 30.03
N LEU A 165 -9.41 15.50 29.80
CA LEU A 165 -8.82 14.52 30.70
C LEU A 165 -8.55 15.11 32.09
N GLY A 166 -7.97 16.30 32.15
CA GLY A 166 -7.71 17.02 33.41
C GLY A 166 -8.99 17.31 34.20
N VAL A 167 -10.05 17.76 33.52
CA VAL A 167 -11.38 17.97 34.14
C VAL A 167 -11.96 16.65 34.65
N GLY A 168 -11.85 15.57 33.88
CA GLY A 168 -12.30 14.24 34.27
C GLY A 168 -11.60 13.72 35.54
N ILE A 169 -10.28 13.90 35.63
CA ILE A 169 -9.48 13.53 36.81
C ILE A 169 -9.89 14.37 38.03
N GLY A 170 -10.08 15.68 37.86
CA GLY A 170 -10.53 16.57 38.93
C GLY A 170 -11.89 16.18 39.50
N LEU A 171 -12.87 15.90 38.63
CA LEU A 171 -14.20 15.44 39.05
C LEU A 171 -14.16 14.07 39.73
N TRP A 172 -13.26 13.19 39.30
CA TRP A 172 -13.04 11.89 39.94
C TRP A 172 -12.49 12.01 41.35
N ALA A 173 -11.52 12.91 41.58
CA ALA A 173 -10.99 13.21 42.90
C ALA A 173 -12.07 13.75 43.86
N SER A 174 -13.10 14.41 43.34
CA SER A 174 -14.28 14.87 44.10
C SER A 174 -15.38 13.80 44.30
N GLY A 175 -15.14 12.54 43.93
CA GLY A 175 -16.05 11.42 44.17
C GLY A 175 -17.02 11.09 43.02
N PHE A 176 -17.00 11.85 41.92
CA PHE A 176 -17.83 11.57 40.74
C PHE A 176 -17.11 10.62 39.77
N ARG A 177 -17.50 9.33 39.76
CA ARG A 177 -16.84 8.29 38.93
C ARG A 177 -17.31 8.22 37.47
N LEU A 178 -18.58 8.56 37.20
CA LEU A 178 -19.17 8.58 35.86
C LEU A 178 -18.48 9.51 34.83
N PRO A 179 -18.12 10.77 35.17
CA PRO A 179 -17.50 11.67 34.20
C PRO A 179 -16.13 11.19 33.71
N LEU A 180 -15.34 10.51 34.54
CA LEU A 180 -14.03 9.99 34.12
C LEU A 180 -14.18 8.91 33.03
N TYR A 181 -15.11 7.95 33.20
CA TYR A 181 -15.32 6.91 32.19
C TYR A 181 -15.83 7.49 30.86
N PHE A 182 -16.70 8.49 30.91
CA PHE A 182 -17.17 9.18 29.71
C PHE A 182 -16.03 9.91 29.00
N VAL A 183 -15.19 10.65 29.73
CA VAL A 183 -14.02 11.34 29.16
C VAL A 183 -13.04 10.34 28.55
N LEU A 184 -12.78 9.21 29.22
CA LEU A 184 -11.87 8.18 28.71
C LEU A 184 -12.44 7.51 27.45
N LEU A 185 -13.75 7.24 27.40
CA LEU A 185 -14.43 6.75 26.20
C LEU A 185 -14.31 7.73 25.04
N VAL A 186 -14.59 9.02 25.28
CA VAL A 186 -14.44 10.08 24.26
C VAL A 186 -13.01 10.18 23.77
N PHE A 187 -12.03 10.04 24.66
CA PHE A 187 -10.61 10.06 24.29
C PHE A 187 -10.22 8.85 23.42
N VAL A 188 -10.66 7.64 23.78
CA VAL A 188 -10.38 6.41 23.01
C VAL A 188 -11.07 6.44 21.65
N VAL A 189 -12.37 6.71 21.61
CA VAL A 189 -13.15 6.76 20.36
C VAL A 189 -12.71 7.95 19.49
N GLY A 190 -12.52 9.12 20.10
CA GLY A 190 -12.05 10.31 19.41
C GLY A 190 -10.64 10.14 18.85
N GLY A 191 -9.72 9.54 19.62
CA GLY A 191 -8.37 9.20 19.17
C GLY A 191 -8.39 8.19 18.02
N PHE A 192 -9.25 7.17 18.09
CA PHE A 192 -9.41 6.20 17.01
C PHE A 192 -9.96 6.83 15.72
N VAL A 193 -11.04 7.62 15.80
CA VAL A 193 -11.62 8.34 14.65
C VAL A 193 -10.63 9.35 14.08
N TYR A 194 -9.89 10.05 14.93
CA TYR A 194 -8.84 10.96 14.51
C TYR A 194 -7.70 10.22 13.78
N GLY A 195 -7.27 9.08 14.30
CA GLY A 195 -6.28 8.21 13.66
C GLY A 195 -6.73 7.67 12.30
N ILE A 196 -8.01 7.28 12.17
CA ILE A 196 -8.61 6.90 10.87
C ILE A 196 -8.58 8.07 9.91
N ARG A 197 -9.02 9.26 10.34
CA ARG A 197 -9.06 10.47 9.50
C ARG A 197 -7.68 10.90 9.01
N LEU A 198 -6.64 10.61 9.80
CA LEU A 198 -5.25 10.86 9.43
C LEU A 198 -4.61 9.73 8.59
N GLY A 199 -5.36 8.68 8.21
CA GLY A 199 -4.80 7.57 7.43
C GLY A 199 -3.80 6.68 8.21
N GLN A 200 -3.72 6.79 9.54
CA GLN A 200 -2.71 6.03 10.32
C GLN A 200 -2.90 4.51 10.24
N HIS A 201 -4.15 4.07 10.11
CA HIS A 201 -4.48 2.66 9.90
C HIS A 201 -3.96 2.13 8.56
N GLU A 202 -3.93 2.97 7.53
CA GLU A 202 -3.40 2.64 6.21
C GLU A 202 -1.87 2.61 6.22
N GLN A 203 -1.22 3.52 6.97
CA GLN A 203 0.23 3.45 7.21
C GLN A 203 0.64 2.12 7.88
N ALA A 204 -0.10 1.69 8.90
CA ALA A 204 0.17 0.41 9.57
C ALA A 204 -0.03 -0.79 8.64
N GLN A 205 -1.03 -0.75 7.76
CA GLN A 205 -1.25 -1.79 6.75
C GLN A 205 -0.20 -1.76 5.62
N GLY A 206 0.25 -0.58 5.20
CA GLY A 206 1.34 -0.42 4.24
C GLY A 206 2.63 -1.07 4.73
N ILE A 207 2.99 -0.82 5.99
CA ILE A 207 4.12 -1.49 6.65
C ILE A 207 3.87 -3.01 6.70
N GLY A 208 2.67 -3.44 7.10
CA GLY A 208 2.33 -4.87 7.20
C GLY A 208 2.28 -5.62 5.86
N ALA A 209 1.95 -4.96 4.76
CA ALA A 209 1.81 -5.56 3.43
C ALA A 209 3.15 -5.68 2.68
N VAL A 210 4.11 -4.83 3.01
CA VAL A 210 5.47 -4.85 2.42
C VAL A 210 6.35 -5.89 3.12
N LEU A 211 6.07 -6.15 4.40
CA LEU A 211 6.82 -7.09 5.20
C LEU A 211 6.17 -8.47 5.06
N CYS A 212 6.70 -9.30 4.15
CA CYS A 212 6.40 -10.74 4.21
C CYS A 212 6.76 -11.17 5.64
N THR A 213 5.85 -11.80 6.38
CA THR A 213 6.10 -12.15 7.78
C THR A 213 7.35 -13.01 7.95
N SER A 214 7.74 -13.72 6.89
CA SER A 214 9.01 -14.44 6.77
C SER A 214 10.24 -13.53 6.59
N CYS A 215 10.13 -12.43 5.83
CA CYS A 215 11.22 -11.47 5.59
C CYS A 215 11.54 -10.60 6.83
N VAL A 216 10.56 -10.35 7.70
CA VAL A 216 10.77 -9.64 8.97
C VAL A 216 10.98 -10.55 10.17
N GLY A 217 11.16 -11.86 9.94
CA GLY A 217 11.45 -12.81 11.02
C GLY A 217 10.30 -12.99 12.03
N ILE A 218 9.07 -12.60 11.67
CA ILE A 218 7.87 -12.87 12.48
C ILE A 218 7.48 -14.34 12.37
N GLU A 219 7.78 -15.00 11.24
CA GLU A 219 7.72 -16.47 11.16
C GLU A 219 8.97 -17.07 11.80
N ALA A 220 8.76 -17.83 12.88
CA ALA A 220 9.84 -18.55 13.53
C ALA A 220 10.48 -19.54 12.55
N VAL A 221 11.79 -19.42 12.36
CA VAL A 221 12.58 -20.37 11.57
C VAL A 221 12.48 -21.74 12.23
N GLN A 222 11.87 -22.70 11.55
CA GLN A 222 11.87 -24.08 11.98
C GLN A 222 13.16 -24.73 11.49
N HIS A 223 14.14 -24.92 12.40
CA HIS A 223 15.39 -25.61 12.09
C HIS A 223 15.24 -27.13 12.00
N ALA A 224 14.14 -27.68 12.51
CA ALA A 224 13.85 -29.10 12.39
C ALA A 224 13.33 -29.42 10.98
N PRO A 225 13.78 -30.52 10.35
CA PRO A 225 13.23 -30.93 9.06
C PRO A 225 11.73 -31.22 9.21
N PRO A 226 10.90 -30.86 8.22
CA PRO A 226 9.47 -31.12 8.25
C PRO A 226 9.18 -32.61 8.36
N ARG A 227 8.20 -32.97 9.19
CA ARG A 227 7.72 -34.34 9.33
C ARG A 227 6.27 -34.41 8.88
N LEU A 228 6.02 -35.11 7.78
CA LEU A 228 4.66 -35.40 7.33
C LEU A 228 3.90 -36.24 8.35
N SER A 229 2.72 -35.76 8.75
CA SER A 229 1.81 -36.50 9.61
C SER A 229 1.39 -37.82 8.96
N PRO A 230 0.99 -38.85 9.75
CA PRO A 230 0.49 -40.10 9.19
C PRO A 230 -0.72 -39.90 8.26
N ALA A 231 -1.61 -38.94 8.60
CA ALA A 231 -2.75 -38.57 7.78
C ALA A 231 -2.31 -37.97 6.43
N ALA A 232 -1.32 -37.07 6.43
CA ALA A 232 -0.76 -36.51 5.21
C ALA A 232 -0.13 -37.59 4.32
N ARG A 233 0.63 -38.52 4.91
CA ARG A 233 1.22 -39.64 4.15
C ARG A 233 0.16 -40.51 3.48
N ALA A 234 -0.92 -40.84 4.21
CA ALA A 234 -2.05 -41.59 3.66
C ALA A 234 -2.76 -40.82 2.54
N ALA A 235 -2.96 -39.50 2.70
CA ALA A 235 -3.57 -38.65 1.69
C ALA A 235 -2.73 -38.57 0.41
N LEU A 236 -1.42 -38.36 0.54
CA LEU A 236 -0.47 -38.34 -0.58
C LEU A 236 -0.42 -39.66 -1.34
N GLY A 237 -0.51 -40.79 -0.63
CA GLY A 237 -0.54 -42.13 -1.24
C GLY A 237 -1.77 -42.40 -2.11
N ARG A 238 -2.83 -41.58 -2.03
CA ARG A 238 -4.03 -41.69 -2.88
C ARG A 238 -3.90 -40.99 -4.23
N ILE A 239 -2.83 -40.21 -4.45
CA ILE A 239 -2.63 -39.50 -5.72
C ILE A 239 -2.31 -40.53 -6.81
N ASP A 240 -3.18 -40.58 -7.81
CA ASP A 240 -3.19 -41.56 -8.90
C ASP A 240 -2.85 -40.95 -10.27
N HIS A 241 -2.28 -39.76 -10.28
CA HIS A 241 -1.82 -39.07 -11.49
C HIS A 241 -0.48 -38.40 -11.24
N GLU A 242 0.25 -38.10 -12.30
CA GLU A 242 1.53 -37.39 -12.23
C GLU A 242 1.28 -35.91 -11.85
N VAL A 243 2.06 -35.40 -10.90
CA VAL A 243 2.01 -34.00 -10.46
C VAL A 243 3.43 -33.46 -10.38
N GLU A 244 3.69 -32.31 -11.01
CA GLU A 244 4.95 -31.59 -10.89
C GLU A 244 4.78 -30.37 -9.98
N LEU A 245 5.64 -30.27 -8.97
CA LEU A 245 5.74 -29.12 -8.07
C LEU A 245 6.98 -28.29 -8.38
N VAL A 246 6.81 -26.98 -8.52
CA VAL A 246 7.91 -26.03 -8.71
C VAL A 246 8.05 -25.20 -7.45
N VAL A 247 9.18 -25.32 -6.78
CA VAL A 247 9.47 -24.56 -5.56
C VAL A 247 10.38 -23.39 -5.92
N PHE A 248 9.85 -22.19 -5.81
CA PHE A 248 10.59 -20.95 -5.99
C PHE A 248 11.24 -20.57 -4.66
N TYR A 249 12.56 -20.40 -4.69
CA TYR A 249 13.37 -20.10 -3.51
C TYR A 249 14.39 -18.99 -3.81
N ALA A 250 15.00 -18.45 -2.77
CA ALA A 250 16.14 -17.55 -2.88
C ALA A 250 17.21 -17.91 -1.83
N PRO A 251 18.51 -17.70 -2.10
CA PRO A 251 19.58 -18.00 -1.14
C PRO A 251 19.47 -17.22 0.18
N TRP A 252 18.91 -16.02 0.14
CA TRP A 252 18.69 -15.15 1.29
C TRP A 252 17.46 -15.52 2.13
N CYS A 253 16.65 -16.48 1.69
CA CYS A 253 15.40 -16.85 2.33
C CYS A 253 15.60 -17.95 3.39
N HIS A 254 15.57 -17.57 4.68
CA HIS A 254 15.79 -18.51 5.79
C HIS A 254 14.70 -19.58 5.95
N THR A 255 13.48 -19.35 5.43
CA THR A 255 12.35 -20.29 5.54
C THR A 255 12.23 -21.21 4.31
N CYS A 256 12.94 -20.91 3.21
CA CYS A 256 12.85 -21.68 1.98
C CYS A 256 13.33 -23.14 2.13
N PRO A 257 14.42 -23.45 2.85
CA PRO A 257 14.83 -24.84 3.08
C PRO A 257 13.73 -25.72 3.69
N PHE A 258 12.89 -25.17 4.58
CA PHE A 258 11.77 -25.92 5.14
C PHE A 258 10.72 -26.30 4.07
N ALA A 259 10.41 -25.39 3.15
CA ALA A 259 9.50 -25.65 2.06
C ALA A 259 10.06 -26.70 1.09
N GLU A 260 11.36 -26.61 0.78
CA GLU A 260 12.06 -27.58 -0.06
C GLU A 260 12.00 -28.99 0.54
N GLU A 261 12.32 -29.13 1.82
CA GLU A 261 12.28 -30.43 2.51
C GLU A 261 10.86 -30.98 2.62
N MET A 262 9.84 -30.13 2.76
CA MET A 262 8.44 -30.57 2.79
C MET A 262 8.02 -31.19 1.45
N VAL A 263 8.42 -30.56 0.34
CA VAL A 263 8.14 -31.08 -1.01
C VAL A 263 8.92 -32.35 -1.30
N LYS A 264 10.20 -32.42 -0.89
CA LYS A 264 11.00 -33.66 -0.96
C LYS A 264 10.35 -34.79 -0.18
N ALA A 265 9.87 -34.52 1.04
CA ALA A 265 9.18 -35.51 1.86
C ALA A 265 7.88 -36.01 1.20
N ALA A 266 7.13 -35.13 0.53
CA ALA A 266 5.92 -35.52 -0.20
C ALA A 266 6.24 -36.43 -1.39
N ALA A 267 7.26 -36.08 -2.19
CA ALA A 267 7.73 -36.87 -3.32
C ALA A 267 8.30 -38.24 -2.92
N GLN A 268 8.91 -38.35 -1.73
CA GLN A 268 9.34 -39.64 -1.19
C GLN A 268 8.17 -40.57 -0.83
N VAL A 269 7.00 -40.01 -0.50
CA VAL A 269 5.81 -40.80 -0.16
C VAL A 269 5.11 -41.32 -1.41
N ASN A 270 5.05 -40.51 -2.48
CA ASN A 270 4.41 -40.91 -3.73
C ASN A 270 5.31 -40.57 -4.94
N PRO A 271 5.82 -41.58 -5.68
CA PRO A 271 6.73 -41.37 -6.80
C PRO A 271 6.10 -40.65 -7.99
N ARG A 272 4.77 -40.47 -8.03
CA ARG A 272 4.06 -39.66 -9.04
C ARG A 272 4.16 -38.16 -8.79
N ILE A 273 4.73 -37.75 -7.66
CA ILE A 273 4.99 -36.35 -7.35
C ILE A 273 6.45 -36.04 -7.72
N SER A 274 6.64 -35.33 -8.82
CA SER A 274 7.94 -34.79 -9.21
C SER A 274 8.09 -33.35 -8.72
N TYR A 275 9.33 -32.87 -8.60
CA TYR A 275 9.58 -31.49 -8.20
C TYR A 275 10.86 -30.91 -8.79
N LYS A 276 10.93 -29.57 -8.85
CA LYS A 276 12.14 -28.81 -9.18
C LYS A 276 12.26 -27.55 -8.32
N PHE A 277 13.49 -27.10 -8.13
CA PHE A 277 13.82 -25.85 -7.43
C PHE A 277 14.20 -24.78 -8.44
N VAL A 278 13.61 -23.60 -8.32
CA VAL A 278 13.88 -22.44 -9.19
C VAL A 278 14.39 -21.30 -8.32
N ASN A 279 15.61 -20.84 -8.59
CA ASN A 279 16.17 -19.69 -7.89
C ASN A 279 15.63 -18.42 -8.52
N VAL A 280 14.86 -17.67 -7.75
CA VAL A 280 14.20 -16.43 -8.21
C VAL A 280 15.18 -15.33 -8.58
N ASP A 281 16.42 -15.36 -8.10
CA ASP A 281 17.44 -14.37 -8.44
C ASP A 281 18.01 -14.61 -9.84
N THR A 282 18.10 -15.87 -10.28
CA THR A 282 18.59 -16.25 -11.62
C THR A 282 17.48 -16.35 -12.66
N ASP A 283 16.30 -16.82 -12.25
CA ASP A 283 15.18 -17.16 -13.13
C ASP A 283 13.98 -16.22 -12.93
N ARG A 284 14.26 -14.90 -12.91
CA ARG A 284 13.27 -13.86 -12.59
C ARG A 284 12.05 -13.88 -13.50
N GLU A 285 12.24 -14.11 -14.79
CA GLU A 285 11.13 -14.13 -15.77
C GLU A 285 10.14 -15.26 -15.49
N ILE A 286 10.65 -16.45 -15.15
CA ILE A 286 9.83 -17.61 -14.79
C ILE A 286 9.05 -17.32 -13.49
N ALA A 287 9.73 -16.77 -12.49
CA ALA A 287 9.09 -16.38 -11.23
C ALA A 287 8.00 -15.30 -11.43
N ALA A 288 8.26 -14.31 -12.27
CA ALA A 288 7.29 -13.26 -12.61
C ALA A 288 6.06 -13.81 -13.33
N ALA A 289 6.24 -14.72 -14.30
CA ALA A 289 5.16 -15.34 -15.05
C ALA A 289 4.15 -16.10 -14.15
N HIS A 290 4.61 -16.61 -13.01
CA HIS A 290 3.78 -17.31 -12.03
C HIS A 290 3.35 -16.42 -10.84
N GLY A 291 3.55 -15.11 -10.94
CA GLY A 291 3.14 -14.14 -9.91
C GLY A 291 3.90 -14.27 -8.59
N VAL A 292 5.07 -14.92 -8.62
CA VAL A 292 6.04 -14.99 -7.51
C VAL A 292 6.80 -13.67 -7.38
N ILE A 293 6.97 -12.96 -8.50
CA ILE A 293 7.41 -11.56 -8.51
C ILE A 293 6.23 -10.67 -8.87
N ARG A 294 5.88 -9.72 -7.99
CA ARG A 294 4.82 -8.73 -8.21
C ARG A 294 5.31 -7.35 -7.81
N ASN A 295 5.09 -6.36 -8.67
CA ASN A 295 5.54 -4.98 -8.44
C ASN A 295 7.02 -4.92 -8.04
N GLN A 296 7.86 -5.65 -8.79
CA GLN A 296 9.30 -5.82 -8.55
C GLN A 296 9.70 -6.48 -7.21
N ARG A 297 8.74 -7.02 -6.45
CA ARG A 297 8.99 -7.70 -5.16
C ARG A 297 8.89 -9.20 -5.33
N THR A 298 9.84 -9.92 -4.74
CA THR A 298 9.89 -11.38 -4.77
C THR A 298 9.26 -11.99 -3.52
N ILE A 299 8.32 -12.91 -3.71
CA ILE A 299 7.57 -13.57 -2.64
C ILE A 299 8.02 -15.03 -2.55
N VAL A 300 8.90 -15.35 -1.61
CA VAL A 300 9.40 -16.72 -1.38
C VAL A 300 9.31 -17.13 0.10
N PRO A 301 9.19 -18.44 0.41
CA PRO A 301 9.05 -19.54 -0.54
C PRO A 301 7.68 -19.56 -1.22
N ALA A 302 7.64 -20.02 -2.47
CA ALA A 302 6.40 -20.27 -3.20
C ALA A 302 6.42 -21.66 -3.81
N ILE A 303 5.30 -22.38 -3.74
CA ILE A 303 5.15 -23.72 -4.34
C ILE A 303 4.03 -23.64 -5.37
N LEU A 304 4.40 -23.86 -6.63
CA LEU A 304 3.51 -23.93 -7.78
C LEU A 304 3.20 -25.39 -8.11
N ARG A 305 1.95 -25.69 -8.42
CA ARG A 305 1.54 -26.94 -9.06
C ARG A 305 1.44 -26.71 -10.57
N ALA A 306 2.28 -27.39 -11.35
CA ALA A 306 2.52 -27.01 -12.75
C ALA A 306 1.32 -27.22 -13.68
N ASP A 307 0.48 -28.22 -13.41
CA ASP A 307 -0.71 -28.57 -14.21
C ASP A 307 -1.89 -27.59 -13.98
N THR A 308 -2.07 -27.10 -12.76
CA THR A 308 -3.19 -26.20 -12.42
C THR A 308 -2.80 -24.72 -12.41
N GLY A 309 -1.50 -24.40 -12.33
CA GLY A 309 -1.03 -23.02 -12.15
C GLY A 309 -1.24 -22.49 -10.73
N ALA A 310 -1.76 -23.29 -9.80
CA ALA A 310 -2.03 -22.87 -8.44
C ALA A 310 -0.72 -22.68 -7.65
N VAL A 311 -0.63 -21.59 -6.88
CA VAL A 311 0.56 -21.23 -6.10
C VAL A 311 0.18 -21.02 -4.64
N ILE A 312 0.96 -21.60 -3.72
CA ILE A 312 0.91 -21.29 -2.29
C ILE A 312 2.20 -20.59 -1.86
N PHE A 313 2.07 -19.60 -0.97
CA PHE A 313 3.18 -18.79 -0.46
C PHE A 313 3.44 -19.02 1.04
N GLY A 314 4.70 -18.94 1.46
CA GLY A 314 5.14 -19.02 2.87
C GLY A 314 5.04 -20.43 3.47
N ILE A 315 5.54 -20.60 4.70
CA ILE A 315 5.63 -21.91 5.38
C ILE A 315 4.58 -22.14 6.48
N ARG A 316 3.74 -21.14 6.77
CA ARG A 316 2.69 -21.27 7.78
C ARG A 316 1.67 -22.34 7.37
N ASN A 317 1.44 -23.31 8.26
CA ASN A 317 0.54 -24.45 8.04
C ASN A 317 0.79 -25.11 6.67
N LEU A 318 2.07 -25.33 6.32
CA LEU A 318 2.45 -25.76 4.99
C LEU A 318 1.90 -27.15 4.62
N GLU A 319 1.91 -28.12 5.55
CA GLU A 319 1.41 -29.48 5.29
C GLU A 319 -0.04 -29.50 4.78
N PRO A 320 -1.05 -28.97 5.51
CA PRO A 320 -2.44 -29.02 5.04
C PRO A 320 -2.64 -28.23 3.73
N ARG A 321 -1.95 -27.10 3.56
CA ARG A 321 -2.02 -26.30 2.34
C ARG A 321 -1.40 -27.00 1.14
N LEU A 322 -0.34 -27.77 1.35
CA LEU A 322 0.27 -28.60 0.32
C LEU A 322 -0.67 -29.75 -0.09
N LEU A 323 -1.35 -30.38 0.87
CA LEU A 323 -2.37 -31.40 0.57
C LEU A 323 -3.54 -30.82 -0.22
N GLU A 324 -4.02 -29.62 0.15
CA GLU A 324 -5.05 -28.90 -0.57
C GLU A 324 -4.60 -28.55 -2.00
N LEU A 325 -3.37 -28.04 -2.16
CA LEU A 325 -2.77 -27.76 -3.48
C LEU A 325 -2.74 -29.02 -4.36
N LEU A 326 -2.42 -30.17 -3.76
CA LEU A 326 -2.40 -31.48 -4.43
C LEU A 326 -3.80 -32.08 -4.65
N GLY A 327 -4.87 -31.44 -4.17
CA GLY A 327 -6.24 -31.92 -4.33
C GLY A 327 -6.62 -33.09 -3.42
N VAL A 328 -5.87 -33.31 -2.34
CA VAL A 328 -6.08 -34.42 -1.38
C VAL A 328 -6.31 -33.94 0.06
N GLY A 329 -6.37 -32.62 0.27
CA GLY A 329 -6.68 -31.98 1.55
C GLY A 329 -8.19 -31.94 1.80
N GLY A 330 -8.69 -32.85 2.63
CA GLY A 330 -10.08 -32.94 3.08
C GLY A 330 -10.20 -33.77 4.34
#